data_AF-A0A2E0XGP5-F1
#
_entry.id   AF-A0A2E0XGP5-F1
#
_cell.length_a   1.000
_cell.length_b   1.000
_cell.length_c   1.000
_cell.angle_alpha   90.00
_cell.angle_beta   90.00
_cell.angle_gamma   90.00
#
_symmetry.space_group_name_H-M   'P 1'
#
loop_
_entity.id
_entity.type
_entity.pdbx_description
1 polymer ?
#
loop_
_entity_poly.entity_id
_entity_poly.type
_entity_poly.pdbx_seq_one_letter_code
_entity_poly.pdbx_strand_id
1 'polypeptide(L)'
;MDDFGPDAVLDLRKLNERIAGQDGFIQREGDNLVLGNGEIVRFWGVNLHGDNAGGNRSSVDYLACRLAKIGVNTVRYHSPIFNIAAPVLRSLIQRD
;
A
#
# COMPACT_ATOMS: atom_id res chain seq x y z
N MET A 1 -0.40 17.12 -10.36
CA MET A 1 -0.81 15.83 -9.77
C MET A 1 -1.70 15.12 -10.78
N ASP A 2 -1.72 13.78 -10.79
CA ASP A 2 -2.62 12.98 -11.62
C ASP A 2 -4.08 13.29 -11.24
N ASP A 3 -4.96 13.46 -12.22
CA ASP A 3 -6.39 13.74 -12.02
C ASP A 3 -7.24 12.47 -11.90
N PHE A 4 -6.65 11.29 -12.15
CA PHE A 4 -7.32 10.00 -12.19
C PHE A 4 -8.49 9.93 -13.17
N GLY A 5 -8.40 10.71 -14.25
CA GLY A 5 -9.42 10.81 -15.29
C GLY A 5 -9.63 9.51 -16.08
N PRO A 6 -10.80 9.36 -16.73
CA PRO A 6 -11.17 8.16 -17.48
C PRO A 6 -10.33 7.94 -18.74
N ASP A 7 -9.71 8.99 -19.28
CA ASP A 7 -8.90 8.95 -20.50
C ASP A 7 -7.45 8.51 -20.25
N ALA A 8 -7.15 7.97 -19.06
CA ALA A 8 -5.82 7.52 -18.71
C ALA A 8 -5.39 6.33 -19.58
N VAL A 9 -4.23 6.45 -20.23
CA VAL A 9 -3.62 5.38 -21.05
C VAL A 9 -3.34 4.12 -20.21
N LEU A 10 -3.05 4.28 -18.92
CA LEU A 10 -2.83 3.18 -17.98
C LEU A 10 -3.68 3.39 -16.72
N ASP A 11 -4.62 2.48 -16.52
CA ASP A 11 -5.38 2.34 -15.28
C ASP A 11 -5.62 0.86 -14.97
N LEU A 12 -4.90 0.37 -13.97
CA LEU A 12 -4.94 -1.02 -13.52
C LEU A 12 -5.81 -1.21 -12.27
N ARG A 13 -6.56 -0.18 -11.82
CA ARG A 13 -7.39 -0.27 -10.59
C ARG A 13 -8.37 -1.43 -10.62
N LYS A 14 -8.86 -1.80 -11.81
CA LYS A 14 -9.79 -2.93 -12.02
C LYS A 14 -9.20 -4.30 -11.69
N LEU A 15 -7.88 -4.42 -11.50
CA LEU A 15 -7.22 -5.65 -11.04
C LEU A 15 -7.30 -5.82 -9.52
N ASN A 16 -7.73 -4.78 -8.79
CA ASN A 16 -7.88 -4.78 -7.34
C ASN A 16 -9.36 -4.93 -6.97
N GLU A 17 -9.63 -5.38 -5.74
CA GLU A 17 -10.94 -5.17 -5.12
C GLU A 17 -11.30 -3.68 -5.10
N ARG A 18 -12.59 -3.37 -5.24
CA ARG A 18 -13.07 -1.97 -5.17
C ARG A 18 -12.87 -1.38 -3.78
N ILE A 19 -13.04 -2.23 -2.76
CA ILE A 19 -12.76 -1.93 -1.36
C ILE A 19 -11.91 -3.09 -0.84
N ALA A 20 -10.75 -2.80 -0.25
CA ALA A 20 -9.87 -3.84 0.26
C ALA A 20 -10.59 -4.73 1.28
N GLY A 21 -10.53 -6.05 1.08
CA GLY A 21 -11.16 -7.05 1.94
C GLY A 21 -12.68 -7.14 1.82
N GLN A 22 -13.28 -6.61 0.74
CA GLN A 22 -14.73 -6.72 0.50
C GLN A 22 -15.20 -8.18 0.44
N ASP A 23 -14.34 -9.08 -0.03
CA ASP A 23 -14.66 -10.51 -0.15
C ASP A 23 -14.30 -11.31 1.12
N GLY A 24 -13.79 -10.65 2.17
CA GLY A 24 -13.42 -11.27 3.43
C GLY A 24 -11.91 -11.54 3.56
N PHE A 25 -11.54 -12.48 4.43
CA PHE A 25 -10.14 -12.79 4.69
C PHE A 25 -9.50 -13.55 3.53
N ILE A 26 -8.24 -13.23 3.24
CA ILE A 26 -7.40 -14.00 2.31
C ILE A 26 -7.19 -15.41 2.86
N GLN A 27 -7.32 -16.40 1.99
CA GLN A 27 -7.14 -17.81 2.32
C GLN A 27 -6.05 -18.43 1.45
N ARG A 28 -5.63 -19.64 1.84
CA ARG A 28 -4.71 -20.48 1.07
C ARG A 28 -5.49 -21.56 0.34
N GLU A 29 -5.23 -21.73 -0.95
CA GLU A 29 -5.71 -22.87 -1.74
C GLU A 29 -4.54 -23.51 -2.49
N GLY A 30 -4.05 -24.66 -1.99
CA GLY A 30 -2.85 -25.31 -2.51
C GLY A 30 -1.63 -24.39 -2.37
N ASP A 31 -1.06 -23.98 -3.51
CA ASP A 31 0.06 -23.03 -3.60
C ASP A 31 -0.39 -21.60 -3.92
N ASN A 32 -1.70 -21.36 -4.05
CA ASN A 32 -2.26 -20.06 -4.33
C ASN A 32 -2.75 -19.36 -3.06
N LEU A 33 -2.80 -18.03 -3.12
CA LEU A 33 -3.61 -17.21 -2.23
C LEU A 33 -4.91 -16.88 -2.95
N VAL A 34 -6.03 -16.96 -2.23
CA VAL A 34 -7.36 -16.65 -2.75
C VAL A 34 -8.04 -15.59 -1.89
N LEU A 35 -8.87 -14.75 -2.52
CA LEU A 35 -9.80 -13.87 -1.82
C LEU A 35 -10.85 -14.71 -1.07
N GLY A 36 -11.63 -14.11 -0.17
CA GLY A 36 -12.64 -14.86 0.57
C GLY A 36 -13.80 -15.38 -0.30
N ASN A 37 -13.93 -14.90 -1.54
CA ASN A 37 -14.84 -15.45 -2.56
C ASN A 37 -14.26 -16.64 -3.36
N GLY A 38 -12.99 -17.02 -3.11
CA GLY A 38 -12.29 -18.12 -3.79
C GLY A 38 -11.50 -17.72 -5.05
N GLU A 39 -11.54 -16.47 -5.50
CA GLU A 39 -10.75 -16.02 -6.64
C GLU A 39 -9.25 -15.96 -6.30
N ILE A 40 -8.40 -16.49 -7.18
CA ILE A 40 -6.95 -16.42 -7.02
C ILE A 40 -6.48 -14.97 -7.08
N VAL A 41 -5.76 -14.54 -6.05
CA VAL A 41 -5.18 -13.19 -5.96
C VAL A 41 -3.66 -13.23 -6.06
N ARG A 42 -3.09 -12.27 -6.78
CA ARG A 42 -1.66 -11.99 -6.79
C ARG A 42 -1.40 -10.65 -6.12
N PHE A 43 -0.47 -10.63 -5.17
CA PHE A 43 -0.11 -9.40 -4.46
C PHE A 43 1.04 -8.67 -5.16
N TRP A 44 0.76 -7.46 -5.63
CA TRP A 44 1.74 -6.53 -6.19
C TRP A 44 1.97 -5.44 -5.15
N GLY A 45 3.01 -5.64 -4.33
CA GLY A 45 3.23 -4.85 -3.13
C GLY A 45 4.28 -3.76 -3.26
N VAL A 46 4.13 -2.71 -2.46
CA VAL A 46 5.18 -1.72 -2.19
C VAL A 46 5.48 -1.64 -0.69
N ASN A 47 6.66 -1.14 -0.33
CA ASN A 47 6.96 -0.77 1.05
C ASN A 47 6.67 0.72 1.25
N LEU A 48 5.97 1.07 2.34
CA LEU A 48 5.80 2.46 2.75
C LEU A 48 6.40 2.69 4.14
N HIS A 49 7.10 3.80 4.31
CA HIS A 49 7.49 4.29 5.64
C HIS A 49 6.28 4.88 6.37
N GLY A 50 6.29 4.84 7.71
CA GLY A 50 5.22 5.39 8.56
C GLY A 50 4.86 6.84 8.23
N ASP A 51 5.85 7.68 7.95
CA ASP A 51 5.63 9.08 7.56
C ASP A 51 4.75 9.26 6.32
N ASN A 52 4.75 8.29 5.38
CA ASN A 52 3.88 8.36 4.20
C ASN A 52 2.41 8.19 4.57
N ALA A 53 2.09 7.35 5.56
CA ALA A 53 0.73 7.17 6.06
C ALA A 53 0.35 8.13 7.20
N GLY A 54 1.35 8.71 7.87
CA GLY A 54 1.18 9.78 8.86
C GLY A 54 1.01 11.18 8.26
N GLY A 55 1.08 11.30 6.92
CA GLY A 55 0.83 12.57 6.23
C GLY A 55 -0.61 13.07 6.38
N ASN A 56 -0.87 14.27 5.87
CA ASN A 56 -2.24 14.80 5.83
C ASN A 56 -3.15 13.90 4.96
N ARG A 57 -4.46 13.93 5.23
CA ARG A 57 -5.43 13.05 4.57
C ARG A 57 -5.37 13.13 3.04
N SER A 58 -5.26 14.33 2.47
CA SER A 58 -5.23 14.50 1.01
C SER A 58 -4.00 13.87 0.35
N SER A 59 -2.83 13.92 1.02
CA SER A 59 -1.62 13.25 0.54
C SER A 59 -1.75 11.73 0.58
N VAL A 60 -2.34 11.20 1.65
CA VAL A 60 -2.59 9.75 1.81
C VAL A 60 -3.58 9.25 0.75
N ASP A 61 -4.67 9.98 0.54
CA ASP A 61 -5.68 9.64 -0.47
C ASP A 61 -5.07 9.68 -1.89
N TYR A 62 -4.26 10.70 -2.21
CA TYR A 62 -3.56 10.78 -3.49
C TYR A 62 -2.60 9.61 -3.69
N LEU A 63 -1.81 9.25 -2.67
CA LEU A 63 -0.88 8.13 -2.73
C LEU A 63 -1.63 6.80 -2.97
N ALA A 64 -2.73 6.56 -2.25
CA ALA A 64 -3.55 5.37 -2.41
C ALA A 64 -4.12 5.26 -3.84
N CYS A 65 -4.69 6.36 -4.36
CA CYS A 65 -5.19 6.41 -5.74
C CYS A 65 -4.08 6.16 -6.76
N ARG A 66 -2.88 6.73 -6.54
CA ARG A 66 -1.75 6.55 -7.44
C ARG A 66 -1.23 5.11 -7.45
N LEU A 67 -1.12 4.47 -6.29
CA LEU A 67 -0.72 3.07 -6.17
C LEU A 67 -1.73 2.14 -6.83
N ALA A 68 -3.03 2.35 -6.59
CA ALA A 68 -4.07 1.54 -7.21
C ALA A 68 -4.09 1.69 -8.74
N LYS A 69 -3.87 2.91 -9.28
CA LYS A 69 -3.78 3.17 -10.74
C LYS A 69 -2.70 2.35 -11.44
N ILE A 70 -1.60 2.06 -10.75
CA ILE A 70 -0.50 1.23 -11.27
C ILE A 70 -0.60 -0.25 -10.87
N GLY A 71 -1.72 -0.68 -10.28
CA GLY A 71 -2.01 -2.08 -9.98
C GLY A 71 -1.46 -2.60 -8.65
N VAL A 72 -0.95 -1.70 -7.80
CA VAL A 72 -0.54 -2.07 -6.44
C VAL A 72 -1.78 -2.36 -5.59
N ASN A 73 -1.80 -3.51 -4.93
CA ASN A 73 -2.93 -3.97 -4.12
C ASN A 73 -2.55 -4.32 -2.67
N THR A 74 -1.27 -4.19 -2.31
CA THR A 74 -0.83 -4.33 -0.92
C THR A 74 0.29 -3.36 -0.59
N VAL A 75 0.33 -2.95 0.68
CA VAL A 75 1.39 -2.11 1.23
C VAL A 75 1.96 -2.80 2.45
N ARG A 76 3.28 -2.94 2.47
CA ARG A 76 4.01 -3.30 3.67
C ARG A 76 4.44 -2.04 4.40
N TYR A 77 3.89 -1.83 5.58
CA TYR A 77 4.33 -0.77 6.49
C TYR A 77 5.68 -1.12 7.09
N HIS A 78 6.66 -0.25 6.87
CA HIS A 78 7.99 -0.38 7.42
C HIS A 78 8.35 0.89 8.21
N SER A 79 8.14 0.80 9.52
CA SER A 79 8.50 1.85 10.47
C SER A 79 9.39 1.29 11.56
N PRO A 80 10.30 2.09 12.12
CA PRO A 80 11.01 1.73 13.33
C PRO A 80 10.02 1.48 14.48
N ILE A 81 10.22 0.40 15.23
CA ILE A 81 9.45 0.10 16.45
C ILE A 81 9.95 0.94 17.63
N PHE A 82 11.13 1.55 17.49
CA PHE A 82 11.75 2.41 18.50
C PHE A 82 11.44 3.90 18.25
N ASN A 83 11.38 4.67 19.33
CA ASN A 83 11.09 6.10 19.29
C ASN A 83 12.32 6.89 18.77
N ILE A 84 12.23 7.46 17.56
CA ILE A 84 13.27 8.36 17.00
C ILE A 84 13.35 9.70 17.76
N ALA A 85 12.34 10.07 18.56
CA ALA A 85 12.43 11.24 19.44
C ALA A 85 13.35 10.99 20.65
N ALA A 86 13.83 9.77 20.86
CA ALA A 86 14.91 9.51 21.81
C ALA A 86 16.18 10.23 21.31
N PRO A 87 16.72 11.23 22.04
CA PRO A 87 17.82 12.08 21.57
C PRO A 87 19.06 11.30 21.12
N VAL A 88 19.26 10.09 21.67
CA VAL A 88 20.41 9.22 21.42
C VAL A 88 20.40 8.63 20.00
N LEU A 89 19.22 8.41 19.40
CA LEU A 89 19.15 7.66 18.15
C LEU A 89 19.32 8.52 16.88
N ARG A 90 18.92 9.80 16.93
CA ARG A 90 19.13 10.75 15.82
C ARG A 90 20.61 10.91 15.47
N SER A 91 21.50 10.86 16.47
CA SER A 91 22.94 11.02 16.27
C SER A 91 23.67 9.79 15.73
N LEU A 92 22.97 8.64 15.66
CA LEU A 92 23.51 7.36 15.18
C LEU A 92 23.14 7.06 13.72
N ILE A 93 22.02 7.61 13.23
CA ILE A 93 21.51 7.35 11.87
C ILE A 93 22.04 8.39 10.85
N GLN A 94 22.55 9.54 11.30
CA GLN A 94 23.09 10.62 10.45
C GLN A 94 24.63 10.66 10.37
N ARG A 95 25.33 9.57 10.67
CA ARG A 95 26.79 9.51 10.48
C ARG A 95 27.10 8.90 9.12
N ASP A 96 27.52 9.75 8.19
CA ASP A 96 28.26 9.37 6.98
C ASP A 96 29.60 8.70 7.34
#